data_AF-M3G9V4-F1
#
_entry.id   AF-M3G9V4-F1
#
_cell.length_a   1.000
_cell.length_b   1.000
_cell.length_c   1.000
_cell.angle_alpha   90.00
_cell.angle_beta   90.00
_cell.angle_gamma   90.00
#
_symmetry.space_group_name_H-M   'P 1'
#
loop_
_entity.id
_entity.type
_entity.pdbx_description
1 polymer ?
#
loop_
_entity_poly.entity_id
_entity_poly.type
_entity_poly.pdbx_seq_one_letter_code
_entity_poly.pdbx_strand_id
1 'polypeptide(L)' 'MFVKPSASAPMEKVLNELNVLEPWFRIVKPMHEKSGIPLLDMSKDPYYACNTYADSGHISLDCYRPFIRFILLHYYLDRK' A
#
# COMPACT_ATOMS: atom_id res chain seq x y z
N MET A 1 -17.47 -33.05 0.75
CA MET A 1 -16.21 -32.57 0.16
C MET A 1 -16.28 -31.05 0.13
N PHE A 2 -15.49 -30.36 0.94
CA PHE A 2 -15.46 -28.89 0.95
C PHE A 2 -14.51 -28.42 -0.17
N VAL A 3 -15.07 -27.80 -1.21
CA VAL A 3 -14.26 -27.15 -2.25
C VAL A 3 -13.83 -25.81 -1.67
N LYS A 4 -12.54 -25.69 -1.32
CA LYS A 4 -11.97 -24.39 -0.94
C LYS A 4 -11.97 -23.52 -2.20
N PRO A 5 -12.64 -22.36 -2.24
CA PRO A 5 -12.59 -21.49 -3.40
C PRO A 5 -11.13 -21.16 -3.69
N SER A 6 -10.80 -21.07 -4.98
CA SER A 6 -9.47 -20.62 -5.41
C SER A 6 -9.19 -19.27 -4.75
N ALA A 7 -8.06 -19.15 -4.06
CA ALA A 7 -7.62 -17.88 -3.51
C ALA A 7 -7.47 -16.88 -4.67
N SER A 8 -7.94 -15.65 -4.47
CA SER A 8 -7.73 -14.58 -5.43
C SER A 8 -6.22 -14.35 -5.62
N ALA A 9 -5.84 -13.85 -6.80
CA ALA A 9 -4.49 -13.35 -7.00
C ALA A 9 -4.17 -12.26 -5.95
N PRO A 10 -2.89 -12.07 -5.59
CA PRO A 10 -2.48 -10.94 -4.76
C PRO A 10 -3.00 -9.63 -5.36
N MET A 11 -3.57 -8.75 -4.54
CA MET A 11 -4.18 -7.50 -4.99
C MET A 11 -3.21 -6.67 -5.85
N GLU A 12 -1.95 -6.58 -5.43
CA GLU A 12 -0.90 -5.87 -6.15
C GLU A 12 -0.73 -6.37 -7.60
N LYS A 13 -0.81 -7.70 -7.81
CA LYS A 13 -0.75 -8.27 -9.16
C LYS A 13 -1.95 -7.81 -10.00
N VAL A 14 -3.15 -7.85 -9.44
CA VAL A 14 -4.38 -7.41 -10.12
C VAL A 14 -4.31 -5.92 -10.47
N LEU A 15 -3.86 -5.08 -9.55
CA LEU A 15 -3.72 -3.64 -9.78
C LEU A 15 -2.69 -3.30 -10.86
N ASN A 16 -1.58 -4.06 -10.90
CA ASN A 16 -0.57 -3.94 -11.95
C ASN A 16 -1.10 -4.37 -13.32
N GLU A 17 -1.83 -5.48 -13.40
CA GLU A 17 -2.46 -5.97 -14.64
C GLU A 17 -3.50 -4.98 -15.18
N LEU A 18 -4.27 -4.34 -14.30
CA LEU A 18 -5.26 -3.33 -14.68
C LEU A 18 -4.65 -1.96 -15.01
N ASN A 19 -3.34 -1.77 -14.79
CA ASN A 19 -2.62 -0.51 -14.99
C ASN A 19 -3.32 0.70 -14.32
N VAL A 20 -3.90 0.49 -13.13
CA VAL A 20 -4.69 1.53 -12.43
C VAL A 20 -3.84 2.43 -11.53
N LEU A 21 -2.65 1.95 -11.13
CA LEU A 21 -1.77 2.70 -10.22
C LEU A 21 -1.15 3.92 -10.90
N GLU A 22 -0.69 3.78 -12.14
CA GLU A 22 -0.01 4.87 -12.84
C GLU A 22 -0.93 6.08 -13.08
N PRO A 23 -2.16 5.93 -13.60
CA PRO A 23 -3.09 7.04 -13.76
C PRO A 23 -3.41 7.74 -12.44
N TRP A 24 -3.53 6.98 -11.35
CA TRP A 24 -3.75 7.54 -10.03
C TRP A 24 -2.57 8.41 -9.57
N PHE A 25 -1.34 7.92 -9.72
CA PHE A 25 -0.13 8.68 -9.36
C PHE A 25 0.03 9.96 -10.18
N ARG A 26 -0.37 9.98 -11.46
CA ARG A 26 -0.36 11.21 -12.29
C ARG A 26 -1.22 12.32 -11.71
N ILE A 27 -2.32 11.96 -11.04
CA ILE A 27 -3.25 12.92 -10.44
C ILE A 27 -2.77 13.36 -9.05
N VAL A 28 -2.38 12.40 -8.21
CA VAL A 28 -2.09 12.66 -6.79
C VAL A 28 -0.73 13.30 -6.57
N LYS A 29 0.30 12.89 -7.33
CA LYS A 29 1.67 13.38 -7.14
C LYS A 29 1.79 14.91 -7.26
N PRO A 30 1.22 15.58 -8.29
CA PRO A 30 1.27 17.04 -8.38
C PRO A 30 0.55 17.77 -7.23
N MET A 31 -0.51 17.18 -6.66
CA MET A 31 -1.24 17.77 -5.53
C MET A 31 -0.38 17.77 -4.26
N HIS A 32 0.33 16.67 -4.01
CA HIS A 32 1.27 16.54 -2.91
C HIS A 32 2.48 17.47 -3.07
N GLU A 33 3.06 17.54 -4.27
CA GLU A 33 4.17 18.45 -4.58
C GLU A 33 3.77 19.92 -4.37
N LYS A 34 2.59 20.32 -4.83
CA LYS A 34 2.06 21.69 -4.64
C LYS A 34 1.82 22.05 -3.18
N SER A 35 1.40 21.08 -2.37
CA SER A 35 1.11 21.30 -0.94
C SER A 35 2.34 21.15 -0.05
N GLY A 36 3.47 20.69 -0.58
CA GLY A 36 4.66 20.37 0.21
C GLY A 36 4.46 19.19 1.16
N ILE A 37 3.40 18.38 0.95
CA ILE A 37 3.10 17.21 1.76
C ILE A 37 3.78 15.99 1.13
N PRO A 38 4.74 15.33 1.81
CA PRO A 38 5.39 14.14 1.28
C PRO A 38 4.37 13.03 0.96
N LEU A 39 4.45 12.50 -0.27
CA LEU A 39 3.72 11.30 -0.66
C LEU A 39 4.62 10.08 -0.44
N LEU A 40 4.24 9.21 0.49
CA LEU A 40 4.98 7.99 0.79
C LEU A 40 4.32 6.79 0.09
N ASP A 41 5.10 6.13 -0.75
CA ASP A 41 4.68 4.92 -1.47
C ASP A 41 5.13 3.67 -0.69
N MET A 42 4.20 3.09 0.08
CA MET A 42 4.48 1.89 0.90
C MET A 42 4.95 0.69 0.06
N SER A 43 4.54 0.60 -1.22
CA SER A 43 4.94 -0.52 -2.08
C SER A 43 6.42 -0.49 -2.45
N LYS A 44 7.07 0.68 -2.33
CA LYS A 44 8.49 0.89 -2.60
C LYS A 44 9.33 0.91 -1.34
N ASP A 45 8.70 0.76 -0.17
CA ASP A 45 9.40 0.81 1.09
C ASP A 45 9.97 -0.57 1.45
N PRO A 46 11.31 -0.72 1.60
CA PRO A 46 11.92 -2.01 1.89
C PRO A 46 11.60 -2.53 3.30
N TYR A 47 11.06 -1.70 4.19
CA TYR A 47 10.68 -2.06 5.56
C TYR A 47 9.19 -2.39 5.69
N TYR A 48 8.37 -2.17 4.66
CA TYR A 48 6.97 -2.56 4.62
C TYR A 48 6.79 -3.87 3.84
N ALA A 49 6.48 -4.96 4.55
CA ALA A 49 6.47 -6.31 3.98
C ALA A 49 5.08 -7.00 3.97
N CYS A 50 3.98 -6.26 4.18
CA CYS A 50 2.65 -6.87 4.32
C CYS A 50 1.75 -6.59 3.10
N ASN A 51 1.28 -7.66 2.46
CA ASN A 51 0.48 -7.62 1.23
C ASN A 51 -0.82 -8.42 1.42
N THR A 52 -1.52 -8.17 2.53
CA THR A 52 -2.78 -8.86 2.88
C THR A 52 -3.87 -7.84 3.14
N TYR A 53 -5.05 -8.09 2.57
CA TYR A 53 -6.17 -7.16 2.57
C TYR A 53 -7.42 -7.82 3.17
N ALA A 54 -8.22 -7.04 3.90
CA ALA A 54 -9.52 -7.48 4.40
C ALA A 54 -10.56 -7.48 3.28
N ASP A 55 -10.45 -6.53 2.35
CA ASP A 55 -11.30 -6.33 1.19
C ASP A 55 -10.54 -5.58 0.07
N SER A 56 -11.25 -5.07 -0.94
CA SER A 56 -10.61 -4.38 -2.08
C SER A 56 -10.00 -3.01 -1.76
N GLY A 57 -10.20 -2.47 -0.56
CA GLY A 57 -9.73 -1.13 -0.17
C GLY A 57 -8.98 -1.06 1.17
N HIS A 58 -9.07 -2.08 2.02
CA HIS A 58 -8.51 -2.06 3.37
C HIS A 58 -7.46 -3.14 3.57
N ILE A 59 -6.33 -2.75 4.20
CA ILE A 59 -5.35 -3.71 4.69
C ILE A 59 -5.99 -4.65 5.73
N SER A 60 -5.52 -5.88 5.78
CA SER A 60 -5.97 -6.86 6.77
C SER A 60 -5.51 -6.49 8.18
N LEU A 61 -6.17 -7.06 9.19
CA LEU A 61 -5.80 -6.90 10.60
C LEU A 61 -4.32 -7.25 10.86
N ASP A 62 -3.83 -8.30 10.21
CA ASP A 62 -2.46 -8.79 10.36
C ASP A 62 -1.41 -7.78 9.85
N CYS A 63 -1.80 -6.88 8.94
CA CYS A 63 -0.92 -5.83 8.41
C CYS A 63 -0.83 -4.57 9.28
N TYR A 64 -1.64 -4.42 10.34
CA TYR A 64 -1.57 -3.20 11.17
C TYR A 64 -0.25 -3.08 11.94
N ARG A 65 0.33 -4.19 12.41
CA ARG A 65 1.62 -4.16 13.09
C ARG A 65 2.76 -3.65 12.18
N PRO A 66 2.98 -4.19 10.98
CA PRO A 66 3.98 -3.64 10.05
C PRO A 66 3.62 -2.22 9.58
N PHE A 67 2.33 -1.89 9.43
CA PHE A 67 1.89 -0.53 9.09
C PHE A 67 2.24 0.50 10.17
N ILE A 68 2.00 0.20 11.44
CA ILE A 68 2.38 1.08 12.56
C ILE A 68 3.90 1.29 12.59
N ARG A 69 4.69 0.22 12.38
CA ARG A 69 6.15 0.34 12.29
C ARG A 69 6.58 1.25 11.14
N PHE A 70 5.97 1.11 9.97
CA PHE A 70 6.21 1.98 8.82
C PHE A 70 5.95 3.45 9.18
N ILE A 71 4.80 3.77 9.77
CA ILE A 71 4.48 5.15 10.22
C ILE A 71 5.54 5.65 11.21
N LEU A 72 5.90 4.86 12.20
CA LEU A 72 6.89 5.25 13.22
C LEU A 72 8.27 5.56 12.61
N LEU A 73 8.70 4.76 11.64
CA LEU A 73 9.96 5.00 10.94
C LEU A 73 9.90 6.33 10.18
N HIS A 74 8.89 6.53 9.33
CA HIS A 74 8.86 7.69 8.42
C HIS A 74 8.46 9.02 9.05
N TYR A 75 7.66 9.02 10.12
CA TYR A 75 7.15 10.26 10.71
C TYR A 75 7.85 10.66 12.01
N TYR A 76 8.45 9.71 12.73
CA TYR A 76 8.98 9.97 14.07
C TYR A 76 10.49 9.74 14.19
N LEU A 77 11.04 8.78 13.44
CA LEU A 77 12.44 8.37 13.58
C LEU A 77 13.33 8.86 12.43
N ASP A 78 12.81 8.92 11.20
CA ASP A 78 13.49 9.53 10.05
C ASP A 78 13.21 11.04 10.02
N ARG A 79 13.84 11.78 10.94
CA ARG A 79 13.94 13.24 10.78
C ARG A 79 14.97 13.54 9.70
N LYS A 80 14.50 13.79 8.47
CA LYS A 80 15.24 14.59 7.48
C LYS A 80 15.05 16.07 7.78
#